data_AF-A0A0R1SIF9-F1
#
_entry.id   AF-A0A0R1SIF9-F1
#
_cell.length_a   1.000
_cell.length_b   1.000
_cell.length_c   1.000
_cell.angle_alpha   90.00
_cell.angle_beta   90.00
_cell.angle_gamma   90.00
#
_symmetry.space_group_name_H-M   'P 1'
#
loop_
_entity.id
_entity.type
_entity.pdbx_description
1 polymer ?
#
loop_
_entity_poly.entity_id
_entity_poly.type
_entity_poly.pdbx_seq_one_letter_code
_entity_poly.pdbx_strand_id
1 'polypeptide(L)'
;MLDLIRQEFYKLFQKKSVLLSPLVILALMLFMGTGGNLSDRKYFFTQGFSGFQWLDIAIVVIGANMMAMEFEYGTIKHLVASHNNKFLIYMSKMIVLTIYDVIMHFLIFIFTFGIAILVYGSKLPLHSLYNGRPIINTFITATLGDQFGTILVITLVFLIAGLSRTSSIAATGGLALLIFGTSVSSLIIKSFGSAFPFVKWNPGNMFNVGFQFATPGIIKQSFLTDSQLVIGNLVYIVLFIILGYIAFSRKRI
;
A
#
# COMPACT_ATOMS: atom_id res chain seq x y z
N MET A 1 5.04 23.83 8.37
CA MET A 1 4.94 22.39 8.01
C MET A 1 4.17 21.61 9.07
N LEU A 2 4.49 21.77 10.36
CA LEU A 2 3.75 21.13 11.45
C LEU A 2 2.26 21.49 11.45
N ASP A 3 1.90 22.75 11.18
CA ASP A 3 0.50 23.17 11.11
C ASP A 3 -0.27 22.48 9.97
N LEU A 4 0.36 22.33 8.80
CA LEU A 4 -0.21 21.58 7.66
C LEU A 4 -0.41 20.11 8.02
N ILE A 5 0.56 19.48 8.67
CA ILE A 5 0.45 18.08 9.12
C ILE A 5 -0.70 17.94 10.12
N ARG A 6 -0.80 18.84 11.10
CA ARG A 6 -1.89 18.86 12.09
C ARG A 6 -3.26 19.05 11.42
N GLN A 7 -3.35 19.97 10.46
CA GLN A 7 -4.58 20.22 9.70
C GLN A 7 -4.99 18.99 8.88
N GLU A 8 -4.05 18.35 8.20
CA GLU A 8 -4.31 17.16 7.38
C GLU A 8 -4.69 15.95 8.25
N PHE A 9 -4.07 15.75 9.41
CA PHE A 9 -4.52 14.74 10.39
C PHE A 9 -5.94 15.00 10.86
N TYR A 10 -6.26 16.25 11.22
CA TYR A 10 -7.60 16.63 11.64
C TYR A 10 -8.63 16.31 10.55
N LYS A 11 -8.36 16.71 9.29
CA LYS A 11 -9.23 16.38 8.15
C LYS A 11 -9.38 14.87 7.98
N LEU A 12 -8.31 14.10 8.14
CA LEU A 12 -8.31 12.66 7.94
C LEU A 12 -9.17 11.95 8.99
N PHE A 13 -8.98 12.25 10.28
CA PHE A 13 -9.72 11.62 11.37
C PHE A 13 -11.19 12.04 11.45
N GLN A 14 -11.59 13.16 10.85
CA GLN A 14 -13.00 13.56 10.78
C GLN A 14 -13.78 12.82 9.67
N LYS A 15 -13.10 12.11 8.76
CA LYS A 15 -13.77 11.34 7.71
C LYS A 15 -14.29 10.02 8.31
N LYS A 16 -15.62 9.82 8.25
CA LYS A 16 -16.27 8.57 8.66
C LYS A 16 -15.66 7.34 7.99
N SER A 17 -15.27 7.44 6.71
CA SER A 17 -14.63 6.33 5.99
C SER A 17 -13.30 5.89 6.61
N VAL A 18 -12.51 6.83 7.14
CA VAL A 18 -11.23 6.55 7.81
C VAL A 18 -11.45 5.97 9.20
N LEU A 19 -12.44 6.48 9.93
CA LEU A 19 -12.77 5.96 11.26
C LEU A 19 -13.35 4.53 11.19
N LEU A 20 -14.09 4.21 10.13
CA LEU A 20 -14.69 2.90 9.94
C LEU A 20 -13.75 1.88 9.30
N SER A 21 -12.70 2.30 8.58
CA SER A 21 -11.81 1.36 7.88
C SER A 21 -11.16 0.30 8.78
N PRO A 22 -10.70 0.57 10.01
CA PRO A 22 -10.20 -0.48 10.90
C PRO A 22 -11.25 -1.55 11.19
N LEU A 23 -12.50 -1.17 11.39
CA LEU A 23 -13.60 -2.09 11.67
C LEU A 23 -13.96 -2.92 10.43
N VAL A 24 -13.98 -2.29 9.25
CA VAL A 24 -14.24 -2.99 7.99
C VAL A 24 -13.13 -4.00 7.69
N ILE A 25 -11.86 -3.60 7.86
CA ILE A 25 -10.71 -4.49 7.67
C ILE A 25 -10.76 -5.65 8.68
N LEU A 26 -11.06 -5.38 9.94
CA LEU A 26 -11.24 -6.43 10.95
C LEU A 26 -12.35 -7.43 10.57
N ALA A 27 -13.48 -6.95 10.07
CA ALA A 27 -14.58 -7.80 9.62
C ALA A 27 -14.16 -8.69 8.44
N LEU A 28 -13.42 -8.15 7.47
CA LEU A 28 -12.90 -8.90 6.32
C LEU A 28 -11.86 -9.94 6.75
N MET A 29 -10.98 -9.59 7.70
CA MET A 29 -10.02 -10.52 8.29
C MET A 29 -10.71 -11.66 9.04
N LEU A 30 -11.77 -11.36 9.80
CA LEU A 30 -12.56 -12.38 10.51
C LEU A 30 -13.24 -13.35 9.54
N PHE A 31 -13.78 -12.83 8.44
CA PHE A 31 -14.36 -13.64 7.37
C PHE A 31 -13.31 -14.60 6.79
N MET A 32 -12.12 -14.10 6.47
CA MET A 32 -11.02 -14.95 5.97
C MET A 32 -10.52 -15.96 7.01
N GLY A 33 -10.38 -15.56 8.28
CA GLY A 33 -9.88 -16.43 9.35
C GLY A 33 -10.81 -17.60 9.68
N THR A 34 -12.13 -17.37 9.60
CA THR A 34 -13.15 -18.38 9.94
C THR A 34 -13.62 -19.21 8.75
N GLY A 35 -13.57 -18.66 7.54
CA GLY A 35 -14.02 -19.34 6.31
C GLY A 35 -12.99 -20.28 5.66
N GLY A 36 -11.72 -20.22 6.05
CA GLY A 36 -10.64 -20.98 5.40
C GLY A 36 -10.53 -22.46 5.81
N ASN A 37 -10.23 -23.32 4.82
CA ASN A 37 -9.83 -24.72 5.04
C ASN A 37 -8.62 -24.82 5.98
N LEU A 38 -8.56 -25.89 6.80
CA LEU A 38 -7.52 -26.07 7.82
C LEU A 38 -6.08 -26.03 7.25
N SER A 39 -5.88 -26.53 6.03
CA SER A 39 -4.59 -26.53 5.33
C SER A 39 -4.06 -25.13 5.02
N ASP A 40 -4.96 -24.18 4.76
CA ASP A 40 -4.62 -22.86 4.23
C ASP A 40 -4.49 -21.82 5.34
N ARG A 41 -4.90 -22.15 6.57
CA ARG A 41 -4.88 -21.22 7.71
C ARG A 41 -3.49 -20.67 7.99
N LYS A 42 -2.43 -21.49 7.82
CA LYS A 42 -1.04 -21.04 8.01
C LYS A 42 -0.65 -19.95 7.02
N TYR A 43 -1.04 -20.11 5.76
CA TYR A 43 -0.83 -19.10 4.72
C TYR A 43 -1.58 -17.82 5.08
N PHE A 44 -2.87 -17.92 5.40
CA PHE A 44 -3.67 -16.75 5.77
C PHE A 44 -3.11 -16.02 6.99
N PHE A 45 -2.63 -16.74 8.02
CA PHE A 45 -1.95 -16.11 9.15
C PHE A 45 -0.73 -15.30 8.69
N THR A 46 0.14 -15.87 7.83
CA THR A 46 1.32 -15.16 7.34
C THR A 46 0.99 -13.92 6.49
N GLN A 47 -0.22 -13.86 5.94
CA GLN A 47 -0.74 -12.73 5.16
C GLN A 47 -1.69 -11.82 5.97
N GLY A 48 -1.70 -11.93 7.31
CA GLY A 48 -2.58 -11.14 8.17
C GLY A 48 -4.07 -11.34 7.87
N PHE A 49 -4.48 -12.57 7.53
CA PHE A 49 -5.84 -12.90 7.07
C PHE A 49 -6.35 -11.99 5.94
N SER A 50 -5.46 -11.67 4.98
CA SER A 50 -5.69 -10.73 3.87
C SER A 50 -5.88 -9.27 4.29
N GLY A 51 -5.63 -8.91 5.54
CA GLY A 51 -5.74 -7.53 6.03
C GLY A 51 -4.85 -6.55 5.26
N PHE A 52 -3.65 -6.98 4.88
CA PHE A 52 -2.70 -6.23 4.04
C PHE A 52 -3.31 -5.79 2.70
N GLN A 53 -3.87 -6.74 1.94
CA GLN A 53 -4.52 -6.44 0.66
C GLN A 53 -5.71 -5.47 0.80
N TRP A 54 -6.52 -5.62 1.85
CA TRP A 54 -7.64 -4.71 2.10
C TRP A 54 -7.18 -3.32 2.56
N LEU A 55 -6.05 -3.24 3.27
CA LEU A 55 -5.42 -1.98 3.62
C LEU A 55 -4.91 -1.25 2.39
N ASP A 56 -4.19 -1.92 1.48
CA ASP A 56 -3.70 -1.30 0.24
C ASP A 56 -4.84 -0.67 -0.56
N ILE A 57 -5.97 -1.38 -0.69
CA ILE A 57 -7.19 -0.86 -1.33
C ILE A 57 -7.70 0.40 -0.61
N ALA A 58 -7.75 0.37 0.73
CA ALA A 58 -8.19 1.52 1.52
C ALA A 58 -7.23 2.72 1.36
N ILE A 59 -5.92 2.50 1.37
CA ILE A 59 -4.89 3.53 1.19
C ILE A 59 -5.01 4.18 -0.18
N VAL A 60 -5.26 3.40 -1.25
CA VAL A 60 -5.52 3.94 -2.59
C VAL A 60 -6.70 4.90 -2.59
N VAL A 61 -7.84 4.48 -2.03
CA VAL A 61 -9.07 5.29 -2.02
C VAL A 61 -8.89 6.54 -1.15
N ILE A 62 -8.30 6.41 0.04
CA ILE A 62 -8.07 7.53 0.96
C ILE A 62 -7.08 8.52 0.36
N GLY A 63 -5.98 8.05 -0.22
CA GLY A 63 -4.96 8.88 -0.86
C GLY A 63 -5.49 9.63 -2.09
N ALA A 64 -6.25 8.94 -2.95
CA ALA A 64 -6.92 9.56 -4.09
C ALA A 64 -7.84 10.71 -3.64
N ASN A 65 -8.66 10.47 -2.60
CA ASN A 65 -9.54 11.48 -2.02
C ASN A 65 -8.76 12.65 -1.40
N MET A 66 -7.68 12.36 -0.66
CA MET A 66 -6.87 13.37 0.03
C MET A 66 -6.23 14.38 -0.94
N MET A 67 -5.88 13.93 -2.14
CA MET A 67 -5.26 14.75 -3.17
C MET A 67 -6.27 15.38 -4.14
N ALA A 68 -7.21 14.60 -4.67
CA ALA A 68 -8.05 15.05 -5.78
C ALA A 68 -9.23 15.94 -5.33
N MET A 69 -9.82 15.71 -4.16
CA MET A 69 -11.00 16.46 -3.72
C MET A 69 -10.74 17.97 -3.55
N GLU A 70 -9.50 18.37 -3.25
CA GLU A 70 -9.16 19.80 -3.12
C GLU A 70 -9.15 20.53 -4.47
N PHE A 71 -8.83 19.81 -5.55
CA PHE A 71 -8.96 20.34 -6.90
C PHE A 71 -10.41 20.25 -7.39
N GLU A 72 -11.09 19.16 -7.08
CA GLU A 72 -12.48 18.91 -7.49
C GLU A 72 -13.43 19.98 -6.93
N TYR A 73 -13.27 20.36 -5.65
CA TYR A 73 -14.09 21.38 -4.99
C TYR A 73 -13.47 22.78 -5.00
N GLY A 74 -12.32 22.98 -5.66
CA GLY A 74 -11.65 24.28 -5.74
C GLY A 74 -11.10 24.81 -4.41
N THR A 75 -11.05 24.03 -3.33
CA THR A 75 -10.52 24.45 -2.04
C THR A 75 -9.00 24.62 -2.04
N ILE A 76 -8.32 24.10 -3.07
CA ILE A 76 -6.88 24.27 -3.28
C ILE A 76 -6.46 25.75 -3.38
N LYS A 77 -7.33 26.66 -3.89
CA LYS A 77 -7.01 28.10 -3.99
C LYS A 77 -6.72 28.69 -2.61
N HIS A 78 -7.63 28.40 -1.67
CA HIS A 78 -7.54 28.86 -0.29
C HIS A 78 -6.34 28.25 0.43
N LEU A 79 -6.06 26.96 0.18
CA LEU A 79 -4.93 26.28 0.80
C LEU A 79 -3.59 26.84 0.32
N VAL A 80 -3.45 27.10 -0.99
CA VAL A 80 -2.25 27.71 -1.56
C VAL A 80 -2.09 29.16 -1.08
N ALA A 81 -3.17 29.93 -1.02
CA ALA A 81 -3.12 31.32 -0.52
C ALA A 81 -2.71 31.42 0.95
N SER A 82 -3.15 30.48 1.80
CA SER A 82 -2.85 30.50 3.24
C SER A 82 -1.42 30.07 3.59
N HIS A 83 -0.82 29.14 2.83
CA HIS A 83 0.47 28.55 3.19
C HIS A 83 1.61 28.88 2.20
N ASN A 84 1.30 29.48 1.05
CA ASN A 84 2.21 29.97 0.01
C ASN A 84 3.31 28.98 -0.47
N ASN A 85 3.17 27.67 -0.19
CA ASN A 85 4.14 26.66 -0.61
C ASN A 85 3.45 25.34 -0.99
N LYS A 86 3.32 25.12 -2.30
CA LYS A 86 2.70 23.92 -2.88
C LYS A 86 3.45 22.62 -2.53
N PHE A 87 4.77 22.69 -2.37
CA PHE A 87 5.57 21.52 -2.02
C PHE A 87 5.30 21.06 -0.59
N LEU A 88 5.22 22.00 0.35
CA LEU A 88 4.88 21.67 1.74
C LEU A 88 3.47 21.09 1.88
N ILE A 89 2.50 21.59 1.10
CA ILE A 89 1.13 21.04 1.05
C ILE A 89 1.14 19.59 0.53
N TYR A 90 1.86 19.34 -0.55
CA TYR A 90 1.98 17.99 -1.14
C TYR A 90 2.64 17.02 -0.15
N MET A 91 3.78 17.42 0.44
CA MET A 91 4.53 16.60 1.37
C MET A 91 3.77 16.34 2.67
N SER A 92 3.04 17.32 3.21
CA SER A 92 2.26 17.12 4.44
C SER A 92 1.19 16.05 4.26
N LYS A 93 0.52 16.03 3.11
CA LYS A 93 -0.49 15.00 2.78
C LYS A 93 0.12 13.61 2.71
N MET A 94 1.26 13.50 2.03
CA MET A 94 1.96 12.22 1.88
C MET A 94 2.47 11.69 3.23
N ILE A 95 3.03 12.56 4.08
CA ILE A 95 3.48 12.20 5.43
C ILE A 95 2.30 11.71 6.28
N VAL A 96 1.18 12.42 6.28
CA VAL A 96 0.00 12.06 7.07
C VAL A 96 -0.57 10.71 6.61
N LEU A 97 -0.64 10.47 5.30
CA LEU A 97 -1.09 9.16 4.79
C LEU A 97 -0.11 8.04 5.13
N THR A 98 1.20 8.30 5.08
CA THR A 98 2.23 7.31 5.45
C THR A 98 2.17 6.97 6.95
N ILE A 99 1.91 7.95 7.82
CA ILE A 99 1.74 7.69 9.26
C ILE A 99 0.45 6.89 9.51
N TYR A 100 -0.65 7.24 8.81
CA TYR A 100 -1.88 6.48 8.89
C TYR A 100 -1.67 5.02 8.46
N ASP A 101 -0.93 4.81 7.37
CA ASP A 101 -0.53 3.48 6.89
C ASP A 101 0.23 2.67 7.96
N VAL A 102 1.24 3.28 8.61
CA VAL A 102 1.98 2.64 9.71
C VAL A 102 1.07 2.24 10.87
N ILE A 103 0.14 3.12 11.27
CA ILE A 103 -0.82 2.85 12.34
C ILE A 103 -1.73 1.67 11.96
N MET A 104 -2.21 1.64 10.71
CA MET A 104 -3.09 0.58 10.23
C MET A 104 -2.38 -0.78 10.14
N HIS A 105 -1.12 -0.82 9.69
CA HIS A 105 -0.29 -2.02 9.72
C HIS A 105 -0.11 -2.55 11.15
N PHE A 106 0.13 -1.66 12.11
CA PHE A 106 0.21 -2.03 13.52
C PHE A 106 -1.12 -2.58 14.07
N LEU A 107 -2.26 -2.01 13.68
CA LEU A 107 -3.58 -2.54 14.04
C LEU A 107 -3.83 -3.92 13.42
N ILE A 108 -3.49 -4.13 12.15
CA ILE A 108 -3.60 -5.44 11.47
C ILE A 108 -2.73 -6.48 12.16
N PHE A 109 -1.53 -6.10 12.60
CA PHE A 109 -0.65 -6.95 13.39
C PHE A 109 -1.37 -7.43 14.66
N ILE A 110 -1.94 -6.52 15.45
CA ILE A 110 -2.72 -6.85 16.66
C ILE A 110 -3.93 -7.73 16.34
N PHE A 111 -4.72 -7.34 15.33
CA PHE A 111 -5.92 -8.08 14.92
C PHE A 111 -5.59 -9.50 14.48
N THR A 112 -4.47 -9.71 13.79
CA THR A 112 -4.03 -11.04 13.35
C THR A 112 -3.83 -11.97 14.54
N PHE A 113 -3.19 -11.51 15.63
CA PHE A 113 -3.06 -12.33 16.85
C PHE A 113 -4.40 -12.59 17.52
N GLY A 114 -5.27 -11.58 17.60
CA GLY A 114 -6.62 -11.74 18.15
C GLY A 114 -7.43 -12.80 17.41
N ILE A 115 -7.42 -12.75 16.07
CA ILE A 115 -8.09 -13.74 15.21
C ILE A 115 -7.42 -15.10 15.33
N ALA A 116 -6.08 -15.16 15.39
CA ALA A 116 -5.37 -16.42 15.51
C ALA A 116 -5.72 -17.18 16.79
N ILE A 117 -5.94 -16.48 17.90
CA ILE A 117 -6.43 -17.10 19.14
C ILE A 117 -7.83 -17.71 18.92
N LEU A 118 -8.72 -17.01 18.23
CA LEU A 118 -10.06 -17.51 17.92
C LEU A 118 -10.04 -18.73 16.98
N VAL A 119 -9.14 -18.72 15.99
CA VAL A 119 -9.08 -19.75 14.92
C VAL A 119 -8.30 -21.00 15.35
N TYR A 120 -7.21 -20.84 16.10
CA TYR A 120 -6.32 -21.94 16.51
C TYR A 120 -6.49 -22.37 17.97
N GLY A 121 -7.20 -21.60 18.78
CA GLY A 121 -7.33 -21.84 20.22
C GLY A 121 -5.98 -21.85 20.92
N SER A 122 -5.76 -22.85 21.79
CA SER A 122 -4.52 -23.01 22.56
C SER A 122 -3.32 -23.52 21.74
N LYS A 123 -3.50 -23.87 20.45
CA LYS A 123 -2.45 -24.44 19.60
C LYS A 123 -1.99 -23.45 18.53
N LEU A 124 -1.55 -22.28 18.95
CA LEU A 124 -0.99 -21.24 18.07
C LEU A 124 0.29 -21.77 17.39
N PRO A 125 0.33 -21.87 16.05
CA PRO A 125 1.43 -22.52 15.34
C PRO A 125 2.64 -21.60 15.11
N LEU A 126 2.93 -20.67 16.03
CA LEU A 126 3.92 -19.59 15.84
C LEU A 126 5.32 -20.11 15.47
N HIS A 127 5.75 -21.19 16.13
CA HIS A 127 7.04 -21.84 15.88
C HIS A 127 6.98 -22.95 14.83
N SER A 128 5.79 -23.29 14.34
CA SER A 128 5.69 -24.27 13.27
C SER A 128 6.29 -23.70 11.99
N LEU A 129 6.84 -24.58 11.15
CA LEU A 129 7.47 -24.16 9.91
C LEU A 129 6.42 -23.94 8.81
N TYR A 130 6.61 -22.85 8.08
CA TYR A 130 5.97 -22.53 6.81
C TYR A 130 7.06 -22.08 5.84
N ASN A 131 7.20 -22.78 4.70
CA ASN A 131 8.29 -22.56 3.73
C ASN A 131 9.69 -22.55 4.35
N GLY A 132 9.94 -23.46 5.31
CA GLY A 132 11.24 -23.61 5.97
C GLY A 132 11.59 -22.54 7.02
N ARG A 133 10.68 -21.60 7.31
CA ARG A 133 10.86 -20.59 8.36
C ARG A 133 9.73 -20.66 9.40
N PRO A 134 9.98 -20.25 10.65
CA PRO A 134 8.91 -20.10 11.64
C PRO A 134 7.81 -19.16 11.13
N ILE A 135 6.54 -19.53 11.32
CA ILE A 135 5.39 -18.73 10.87
C ILE A 135 5.45 -17.29 11.39
N ILE A 136 5.87 -17.09 12.63
CA ILE A 136 6.01 -15.75 13.21
C ILE A 136 7.03 -14.89 12.45
N ASN A 137 8.16 -15.45 12.07
CA ASN A 137 9.19 -14.74 11.31
C ASN A 137 8.66 -14.37 9.92
N THR A 138 7.96 -15.31 9.27
CA THR A 138 7.34 -15.07 7.97
C THR A 138 6.28 -13.97 8.05
N PHE A 139 5.44 -13.98 9.08
CA PHE A 139 4.42 -12.96 9.30
C PHE A 139 5.01 -11.57 9.57
N ILE A 140 6.02 -11.45 10.42
CA ILE A 140 6.71 -10.17 10.68
C ILE A 140 7.36 -9.66 9.38
N THR A 141 8.02 -10.55 8.65
CA THR A 141 8.67 -10.20 7.38
C THR A 141 7.65 -9.77 6.32
N ALA A 142 6.51 -10.45 6.24
CA ALA A 142 5.41 -10.07 5.36
C ALA A 142 4.84 -8.69 5.74
N THR A 143 4.61 -8.43 7.03
CA THR A 143 4.07 -7.15 7.53
C THR A 143 5.00 -5.99 7.15
N LEU A 144 6.30 -6.13 7.39
CA LEU A 144 7.29 -5.09 7.07
C LEU A 144 7.49 -4.93 5.56
N GLY A 145 7.47 -6.03 4.81
CA GLY A 145 7.60 -6.01 3.35
C GLY A 145 6.40 -5.37 2.68
N ASP A 146 5.19 -5.66 3.16
CA ASP A 146 3.94 -5.06 2.72
C ASP A 146 3.93 -3.55 2.99
N GLN A 147 4.19 -3.15 4.25
CA GLN A 147 4.30 -1.74 4.63
C GLN A 147 5.30 -0.96 3.77
N PHE A 148 6.46 -1.56 3.45
CA PHE A 148 7.42 -0.95 2.54
C PHE A 148 6.86 -0.82 1.11
N GLY A 149 6.18 -1.85 0.62
CA GLY A 149 5.48 -1.83 -0.68
C GLY A 149 4.36 -0.79 -0.74
N THR A 150 3.61 -0.58 0.35
CA THR A 150 2.52 0.39 0.40
C THR A 150 3.01 1.83 0.26
N ILE A 151 4.27 2.13 0.60
CA ILE A 151 4.88 3.46 0.30
C ILE A 151 4.94 3.70 -1.21
N LEU A 152 5.28 2.69 -2.01
CA LEU A 152 5.23 2.78 -3.47
C LEU A 152 3.79 3.02 -3.95
N VAL A 153 2.81 2.33 -3.35
CA VAL A 153 1.38 2.52 -3.65
C VAL A 153 0.95 3.96 -3.35
N ILE A 154 1.29 4.51 -2.19
CA ILE A 154 0.97 5.89 -1.78
C ILE A 154 1.49 6.90 -2.82
N THR A 155 2.78 6.79 -3.16
CA THR A 155 3.41 7.74 -4.10
C THR A 155 2.83 7.65 -5.51
N LEU A 156 2.53 6.44 -5.97
CA LEU A 156 1.86 6.22 -7.26
C LEU A 156 0.44 6.81 -7.26
N VAL A 157 -0.35 6.59 -6.21
CA VAL A 157 -1.71 7.14 -6.10
C VAL A 157 -1.68 8.67 -6.08
N PHE A 158 -0.70 9.27 -5.41
CA PHE A 158 -0.52 10.72 -5.42
C PHE A 158 -0.18 11.26 -6.80
N LEU A 159 0.66 10.55 -7.56
CA LEU A 159 0.93 10.87 -8.96
C LEU A 159 -0.35 10.82 -9.81
N ILE A 160 -1.11 9.73 -9.72
CA ILE A 160 -2.36 9.56 -10.49
C ILE A 160 -3.38 10.63 -10.09
N ALA A 161 -3.53 10.93 -8.80
CA ALA A 161 -4.44 11.97 -8.31
C ALA A 161 -4.03 13.37 -8.77
N GLY A 162 -2.73 13.65 -8.85
CA GLY A 162 -2.19 14.87 -9.45
C GLY A 162 -2.59 15.01 -10.92
N LEU A 163 -2.61 13.91 -11.68
CA LEU A 163 -3.01 13.90 -13.10
C LEU A 163 -4.53 13.84 -13.33
N SER A 164 -5.29 13.36 -12.35
CA SER A 164 -6.72 13.10 -12.47
C SER A 164 -7.58 14.34 -12.22
N ARG A 165 -8.75 14.44 -12.85
CA ARG A 165 -9.69 15.55 -12.61
C ARG A 165 -10.57 15.36 -11.37
N THR A 166 -10.93 14.12 -11.07
CA THR A 166 -11.79 13.76 -9.93
C THR A 166 -11.12 12.71 -9.07
N SER A 167 -11.56 12.65 -7.82
CA SER A 167 -11.16 11.63 -6.86
C SER A 167 -11.50 10.21 -7.31
N SER A 168 -12.66 10.01 -7.94
CA SER A 168 -13.08 8.71 -8.47
C SER A 168 -12.16 8.19 -9.57
N ILE A 169 -11.73 9.04 -10.52
CA ILE A 169 -10.78 8.63 -11.59
C ILE A 169 -9.45 8.22 -10.98
N ALA A 170 -8.98 8.98 -9.99
CA ALA A 170 -7.72 8.69 -9.31
C ALA A 170 -7.78 7.36 -8.54
N ALA A 171 -8.87 7.13 -7.81
CA ALA A 171 -9.07 5.89 -7.06
C ALA A 171 -9.16 4.68 -8.01
N THR A 172 -9.96 4.75 -9.07
CA THR A 172 -10.09 3.65 -10.05
C THR A 172 -8.75 3.36 -10.73
N GLY A 173 -8.00 4.38 -11.14
CA GLY A 173 -6.68 4.20 -11.75
C GLY A 173 -5.67 3.58 -10.79
N GLY A 174 -5.64 4.03 -9.54
CA GLY A 174 -4.80 3.44 -8.50
C GLY A 174 -5.16 1.98 -8.21
N LEU A 175 -6.45 1.66 -8.10
CA LEU A 175 -6.93 0.29 -7.84
C LEU A 175 -6.62 -0.65 -9.01
N ALA A 176 -6.80 -0.19 -10.25
CA ALA A 176 -6.46 -0.97 -11.43
C ALA A 176 -4.97 -1.34 -11.44
N LEU A 177 -4.07 -0.40 -11.10
CA LEU A 177 -2.64 -0.67 -11.03
C LEU A 177 -2.26 -1.57 -9.85
N LEU A 178 -2.92 -1.43 -8.70
CA LEU A 178 -2.70 -2.31 -7.55
C LEU A 178 -3.09 -3.76 -7.88
N ILE A 179 -4.27 -3.97 -8.48
CA ILE A 179 -4.81 -5.32 -8.76
C ILE A 179 -4.11 -5.97 -9.96
N PHE A 180 -3.89 -5.22 -11.04
CA PHE A 180 -3.37 -5.77 -12.29
C PHE A 180 -1.87 -5.56 -12.49
N GLY A 181 -1.22 -4.70 -11.69
CA GLY A 181 0.17 -4.27 -11.92
C GLY A 181 1.16 -5.43 -11.95
N THR A 182 1.11 -6.34 -10.98
CA THR A 182 1.96 -7.54 -10.92
C THR A 182 1.67 -8.49 -12.08
N SER A 183 0.40 -8.70 -12.41
CA SER A 183 -0.04 -9.60 -13.48
C SER A 183 0.42 -9.10 -14.85
N VAL A 184 0.16 -7.83 -15.16
CA VAL A 184 0.60 -7.17 -16.40
C VAL A 184 2.13 -7.19 -16.48
N SER A 185 2.81 -6.85 -15.39
CA SER A 185 4.27 -6.92 -15.33
C SER A 185 4.82 -8.29 -15.66
N SER A 186 4.24 -9.35 -15.06
CA SER A 186 4.67 -10.73 -15.30
C SER A 186 4.49 -11.14 -16.78
N LEU A 187 3.43 -10.67 -17.44
CA LEU A 187 3.19 -10.92 -18.86
C LEU A 187 4.22 -10.21 -19.72
N ILE A 188 4.52 -8.94 -19.43
CA ILE A 188 5.54 -8.18 -20.18
C ILE A 188 6.92 -8.84 -20.03
N ILE A 189 7.29 -9.26 -18.82
CA ILE A 189 8.58 -9.94 -18.59
C ILE A 189 8.65 -11.28 -19.34
N LYS A 190 7.58 -12.08 -19.33
CA LYS A 190 7.55 -13.36 -20.05
C LYS A 190 7.61 -13.17 -21.57
N SER A 191 6.92 -12.16 -22.10
CA SER A 191 6.84 -11.91 -23.54
C SER A 191 8.09 -11.23 -24.11
N PHE A 192 8.70 -10.31 -23.37
CA PHE A 192 9.78 -9.44 -23.89
C PHE A 192 11.10 -9.54 -23.12
N GLY A 193 11.15 -10.25 -21.99
CA GLY A 193 12.31 -10.28 -21.11
C GLY A 193 13.55 -10.90 -21.72
N SER A 194 13.41 -11.80 -22.71
CA SER A 194 14.54 -12.36 -23.45
C SER A 194 15.21 -11.34 -24.37
N ALA A 195 14.42 -10.47 -25.01
CA ALA A 195 14.90 -9.42 -25.91
C ALA A 195 15.38 -8.17 -25.13
N PHE A 196 14.71 -7.84 -24.03
CA PHE A 196 14.94 -6.62 -23.27
C PHE A 196 15.07 -6.92 -21.77
N PRO A 197 16.29 -7.25 -21.28
CA PRO A 197 16.51 -7.64 -19.89
C PRO A 197 16.15 -6.57 -18.86
N PHE A 198 16.02 -5.30 -19.26
CA PHE A 198 15.63 -4.19 -18.38
C PHE A 198 14.12 -4.15 -18.09
N VAL A 199 13.29 -4.87 -18.86
CA VAL A 199 11.83 -4.92 -18.67
C VAL A 199 11.41 -5.38 -17.28
N LYS A 200 12.21 -6.23 -16.62
CA LYS A 200 11.97 -6.67 -15.24
C LYS A 200 12.01 -5.53 -14.22
N TRP A 201 12.59 -4.39 -14.54
CA TRP A 201 12.64 -3.23 -13.64
C TRP A 201 11.39 -2.35 -13.73
N ASN A 202 10.26 -2.82 -14.27
CA ASN A 202 9.04 -2.02 -14.36
C ASN A 202 8.33 -1.87 -12.98
N PRO A 203 7.53 -0.81 -12.77
CA PRO A 203 6.92 -0.52 -11.47
C PRO A 203 5.91 -1.59 -11.02
N GLY A 204 5.22 -2.26 -11.96
CA GLY A 204 4.31 -3.36 -11.63
C GLY A 204 5.05 -4.56 -11.03
N ASN A 205 6.33 -4.75 -11.38
CA ASN A 205 7.14 -5.82 -10.77
C ASN A 205 7.57 -5.47 -9.34
N MET A 206 7.69 -4.18 -9.03
CA MET A 206 8.12 -3.71 -7.71
C MET A 206 7.09 -4.01 -6.61
N PHE A 207 5.82 -4.14 -6.96
CA PHE A 207 4.76 -4.59 -6.05
C PHE A 207 4.96 -6.02 -5.51
N ASN A 208 5.84 -6.82 -6.13
CA ASN A 208 6.16 -8.15 -5.60
C ASN A 208 6.98 -8.11 -4.30
N VAL A 209 7.42 -6.94 -3.81
CA VAL A 209 8.34 -6.84 -2.66
C VAL A 209 7.79 -7.46 -1.38
N GLY A 210 6.53 -7.19 -1.02
CA GLY A 210 5.91 -7.78 0.16
C GLY A 210 5.81 -9.30 0.06
N PHE A 211 5.36 -9.79 -1.10
CA PHE A 211 5.20 -11.23 -1.35
C PHE A 211 6.53 -11.99 -1.40
N GLN A 212 7.56 -11.42 -2.02
CA GLN A 212 8.89 -12.05 -2.15
C GLN A 212 9.59 -12.16 -0.79
N PHE A 213 9.44 -11.15 0.08
CA PHE A 213 9.99 -11.21 1.44
C PHE A 213 9.28 -12.25 2.31
N ALA A 214 7.96 -12.39 2.15
CA ALA A 214 7.17 -13.40 2.83
C ALA A 214 7.46 -14.83 2.33
N THR A 215 7.96 -14.99 1.09
CA THR A 215 8.11 -16.31 0.49
C THR A 215 9.53 -16.56 -0.01
N PRO A 216 10.39 -17.20 0.82
CA PRO A 216 11.77 -17.47 0.47
C PRO A 216 11.88 -18.31 -0.82
N GLY A 217 12.72 -17.87 -1.76
CA GLY A 217 13.00 -18.60 -3.00
C GLY A 217 12.12 -18.25 -4.20
N ILE A 218 11.18 -17.30 -4.07
CA ILE A 218 10.42 -16.75 -5.22
C ILE A 218 11.20 -15.63 -5.92
N ILE A 219 12.43 -15.92 -6.34
CA ILE A 219 13.12 -15.09 -7.35
C ILE A 219 12.46 -15.29 -8.73
N LYS A 220 11.73 -16.40 -8.92
CA LYS A 220 11.16 -16.83 -10.20
C LYS A 220 10.02 -15.96 -10.73
N GLN A 221 9.33 -15.19 -9.87
CA GLN A 221 8.25 -14.30 -10.32
C GLN A 221 8.78 -12.92 -10.69
N SER A 222 9.68 -12.34 -9.87
CA SER A 222 10.20 -11.00 -10.12
C SER A 222 11.42 -10.96 -11.04
N PHE A 223 12.16 -12.07 -11.16
CA PHE A 223 13.46 -12.14 -11.84
C PHE A 223 14.50 -11.15 -11.29
N LEU A 224 14.27 -10.66 -10.07
CA LEU A 224 15.12 -9.72 -9.35
C LEU A 224 15.47 -10.31 -7.99
N THR A 225 16.71 -10.07 -7.55
CA THR A 225 17.09 -10.38 -6.17
C THR A 225 16.37 -9.45 -5.20
N ASP A 226 16.29 -9.83 -3.93
CA ASP A 226 15.66 -9.02 -2.88
C ASP A 226 16.25 -7.60 -2.86
N SER A 227 17.58 -7.46 -2.92
CA SER A 227 18.26 -6.16 -2.96
C SER A 227 17.91 -5.34 -4.21
N GLN A 228 17.83 -5.99 -5.38
CA GLN A 228 17.44 -5.30 -6.62
C GLN A 228 16.00 -4.78 -6.54
N LEU A 229 15.10 -5.55 -5.94
CA LEU A 229 13.70 -5.19 -5.77
C LEU A 229 13.54 -4.02 -4.78
N VAL A 230 14.33 -3.97 -3.71
CA VAL A 230 14.40 -2.82 -2.79
C VAL A 230 14.90 -1.58 -3.50
N ILE A 231 16.01 -1.68 -4.22
CA ILE A 231 16.59 -0.55 -4.96
C ILE A 231 15.59 -0.03 -6.00
N GLY A 232 14.95 -0.93 -6.75
CA GLY A 232 13.92 -0.56 -7.72
C GLY A 232 12.74 0.16 -7.06
N ASN A 233 12.22 -0.35 -5.95
CA ASN A 233 11.16 0.32 -5.17
C ASN A 233 11.58 1.74 -4.76
N LEU A 234 12.77 1.92 -4.17
CA LEU A 234 13.26 3.24 -3.75
C LEU A 234 13.37 4.22 -4.92
N VAL A 235 13.89 3.76 -6.07
CA VAL A 235 13.98 4.58 -7.28
C VAL A 235 12.59 5.02 -7.76
N TYR A 236 11.62 4.11 -7.81
CA TYR A 236 10.26 4.46 -8.23
C TYR A 236 9.52 5.34 -7.22
N ILE A 237 9.73 5.15 -5.92
CA ILE A 237 9.20 6.03 -4.86
C ILE A 237 9.66 7.47 -5.11
N VAL A 238 10.96 7.68 -5.29
CA VAL A 238 11.53 9.02 -5.55
C VAL A 238 10.98 9.58 -6.86
N LEU A 239 10.94 8.78 -7.92
CA LEU A 239 10.45 9.20 -9.24
C LEU A 239 8.97 9.60 -9.19
N PHE A 240 8.10 8.81 -8.54
CA PHE A 240 6.68 9.11 -8.41
C PHE A 240 6.40 10.31 -7.52
N ILE A 241 7.22 10.53 -6.48
CA ILE A 241 7.17 11.76 -5.68
C ILE A 241 7.44 12.99 -6.55
N ILE A 242 8.54 12.96 -7.34
CA ILE A 242 8.94 14.09 -8.18
C ILE A 242 7.86 14.35 -9.24
N LEU A 243 7.45 13.32 -9.99
CA LEU A 243 6.43 13.44 -11.03
C LEU A 243 5.08 13.86 -10.45
N GLY A 244 4.70 13.31 -9.30
CA GLY A 244 3.45 13.63 -8.62
C GLY A 244 3.40 15.08 -8.14
N TYR A 245 4.52 15.59 -7.61
CA TYR A 245 4.64 16.99 -7.26
C TYR A 245 4.59 17.91 -8.50
N ILE A 246 5.24 17.53 -9.60
CA ILE A 246 5.18 18.29 -10.86
C ILE A 246 3.74 18.35 -11.37
N ALA A 247 3.03 17.22 -11.39
CA ALA A 247 1.62 17.14 -11.77
C ALA A 247 0.74 18.04 -10.88
N PHE A 248 0.91 17.93 -9.56
CA PHE A 248 0.20 18.74 -8.56
C PHE A 248 0.45 20.24 -8.73
N SER A 249 1.70 20.65 -8.91
CA SER A 249 2.09 22.06 -8.95
C SER A 249 1.64 22.78 -10.23
N ARG A 250 1.63 22.06 -11.36
CA ARG A 250 1.23 22.57 -12.69
C ARG A 250 -0.26 22.50 -12.97
N LYS A 251 -1.03 21.79 -12.14
CA LYS A 251 -2.48 21.70 -12.29
C LYS A 251 -3.10 23.09 -12.17
N ARG A 252 -3.90 23.46 -13.17
CA ARG A 252 -4.58 24.77 -13.20
C ARG A 252 -5.53 24.85 -12.00
N ILE A 253 -5.44 25.97 -11.29
CA ILE A 253 -6.18 26.28 -10.07
C ILE A 253 -7.40 27.12 -10.43
#